data_AF-A0A2I0PT67-F1
#
_entry.id   AF-A0A2I0PT67-F1
#
_cell.length_a   1.000
_cell.length_b   1.000
_cell.length_c   1.000
_cell.angle_alpha   90.00
_cell.angle_beta   90.00
_cell.angle_gamma   90.00
#
_symmetry.space_group_name_H-M   'P 1'
#
loop_
_entity.id
_entity.type
_entity.pdbx_description
1 polymer ?
#
loop_
_entity_poly.entity_id
_entity_poly.type
_entity_poly.pdbx_seq_one_letter_code
_entity_poly.pdbx_strand_id
1 'polypeptide(L)'
;MKFHRNESLSSVFVSRMIGIICFLIFVVLANILTYYISNPIYRSGVVFIDENFWFLLIISFIMLAADLFFAFTFPLNLPAPIIRATGSVFIIAFLLLVFKWIDTVVATSLYPLVWLMSFVIVPIVFIVVLVSGYFEIMRTLCYGKQTEKEGECQVVHEVKSTLEEPVSDVKSWEDIGSEFRLMMYDIMHRFRHEVRKK
;
A
#
# COMPACT_ATOMS: atom_id res chain seq x y z
N MET A 1 -9.49 8.98 -21.23
CA MET A 1 -8.60 7.84 -21.49
C MET A 1 -8.92 6.76 -20.46
N LYS A 2 -9.59 5.69 -20.89
CA LYS A 2 -10.09 4.60 -20.03
C LYS A 2 -8.97 3.61 -19.73
N PHE A 3 -8.84 3.18 -18.47
CA PHE A 3 -8.66 1.78 -18.07
C PHE A 3 -8.91 1.69 -16.55
N HIS A 4 -10.17 1.64 -16.12
CA HIS A 4 -10.51 0.97 -14.86
C HIS A 4 -10.72 -0.49 -15.22
N ARG A 5 -9.62 -1.24 -15.27
CA ARG A 5 -9.70 -2.70 -15.23
C ARG A 5 -10.02 -3.02 -13.78
N ASN A 6 -11.11 -3.74 -13.54
CA ASN A 6 -11.36 -4.40 -12.26
C ASN A 6 -10.18 -5.34 -12.03
N GLU A 7 -9.13 -4.83 -11.40
CA GLU A 7 -7.99 -5.65 -10.99
C GLU A 7 -8.53 -6.55 -9.91
N SER A 8 -8.81 -7.80 -10.27
CA SER A 8 -9.12 -8.83 -9.29
C SER A 8 -7.99 -8.89 -8.27
N LEU A 9 -8.29 -9.25 -7.02
CA LEU A 9 -7.29 -9.51 -5.98
C LEU A 9 -6.12 -10.36 -6.53
N SER A 10 -6.45 -11.32 -7.41
CA SER A 10 -5.51 -12.16 -8.13
C SER A 10 -4.56 -11.39 -9.06
N SER A 11 -5.01 -10.35 -9.75
CA SER A 11 -4.16 -9.49 -10.60
C SER A 11 -3.08 -8.77 -9.78
N VAL A 12 -3.48 -8.15 -8.67
CA VAL A 12 -2.55 -7.43 -7.78
C VAL A 12 -1.52 -8.40 -7.18
N PHE A 13 -1.99 -9.55 -6.69
CA PHE A 13 -1.12 -10.58 -6.15
C PHE A 13 -0.12 -11.11 -7.19
N VAL A 14 -0.59 -11.45 -8.40
CA VAL A 14 0.27 -11.96 -9.48
C VAL A 14 1.30 -10.92 -9.91
N SER A 15 0.90 -9.66 -10.05
CA SER A 15 1.79 -8.54 -10.41
C SER A 15 2.92 -8.32 -9.38
N ARG A 16 2.65 -8.53 -8.10
CA ARG A 16 3.68 -8.44 -7.06
C ARG A 16 4.54 -9.69 -6.95
N MET A 17 3.93 -10.88 -7.08
CA MET A 17 4.68 -12.14 -7.12
C MET A 17 5.68 -12.18 -8.27
N ILE A 18 5.31 -11.74 -9.47
CA ILE A 18 6.25 -11.67 -10.60
C ILE A 18 7.42 -10.75 -10.28
N GLY A 19 7.19 -9.63 -9.58
CA GLY A 19 8.26 -8.73 -9.13
C GLY A 19 9.26 -9.42 -8.19
N ILE A 20 8.76 -10.17 -7.20
CA ILE A 20 9.61 -10.93 -6.27
C ILE A 20 10.39 -12.01 -7.01
N ILE A 21 9.74 -12.77 -7.89
CA ILE A 21 10.39 -13.82 -8.68
C ILE A 21 11.48 -13.22 -9.59
N CYS A 22 11.17 -12.13 -10.29
CA CYS A 22 12.15 -11.41 -11.11
C CYS A 22 13.34 -10.92 -10.28
N PHE A 23 13.10 -10.39 -9.09
CA PHE A 23 14.16 -9.99 -8.17
C PHE A 23 15.03 -11.18 -7.74
N LEU A 24 14.44 -12.32 -7.38
CA LEU A 24 15.18 -13.53 -7.02
C LEU A 24 16.04 -14.04 -8.18
N ILE A 25 15.49 -14.07 -9.40
CA ILE A 25 16.24 -14.45 -10.60
C ILE A 25 17.42 -13.50 -10.83
N PHE A 26 17.20 -12.19 -10.67
CA PHE A 26 18.26 -11.20 -10.80
C PHE A 26 19.41 -11.44 -9.81
N VAL A 27 19.11 -11.72 -8.53
CA VAL A 27 20.14 -12.01 -7.51
C VAL A 27 20.95 -13.25 -7.88
N VAL A 28 20.29 -14.33 -8.33
CA VAL A 28 20.97 -15.56 -8.76
C VAL A 28 21.84 -15.31 -9.98
N LEU A 29 21.33 -14.61 -10.99
CA LEU A 29 22.09 -14.27 -12.20
C LEU A 29 23.29 -13.38 -11.88
N ALA A 30 23.12 -12.39 -11.01
CA ALA A 30 24.21 -11.53 -10.58
C ALA A 30 25.33 -12.33 -9.89
N ASN A 31 24.94 -13.29 -9.03
CA ASN A 31 25.88 -14.22 -8.41
C ASN A 31 26.65 -15.07 -9.42
N ILE A 32 25.96 -15.71 -10.37
CA ILE A 32 26.62 -16.52 -11.41
C ILE A 32 27.61 -15.67 -12.21
N LEU A 33 27.22 -14.44 -12.53
CA LEU A 33 28.03 -13.55 -13.36
C LEU A 33 29.32 -13.10 -12.63
N THR A 34 29.42 -13.21 -11.30
CA THR A 34 30.67 -12.98 -10.55
C THR A 34 31.79 -13.96 -10.90
N TYR A 35 31.46 -15.13 -11.47
CA TYR A 35 32.44 -16.10 -11.98
C TYR A 35 33.07 -15.63 -13.30
N TYR A 36 32.31 -14.89 -14.10
CA TYR A 36 32.74 -14.44 -15.43
C TYR A 36 33.32 -13.03 -15.42
N ILE A 37 32.86 -12.17 -14.51
CA ILE A 37 33.28 -10.78 -14.40
C ILE A 37 34.33 -10.61 -13.30
N SER A 38 35.58 -10.37 -13.69
CA SER A 38 36.69 -10.06 -12.78
C SER A 38 36.78 -8.56 -12.46
N ASN A 39 35.68 -7.95 -12.03
CA ASN A 39 35.65 -6.55 -11.62
C ASN A 39 35.35 -6.45 -10.11
N PRO A 40 36.22 -5.81 -9.31
CA PRO A 40 36.06 -5.74 -7.86
C PRO A 40 34.82 -4.94 -7.41
N ILE A 41 34.45 -3.90 -8.16
CA ILE A 41 33.25 -3.10 -7.90
C ILE A 41 32.00 -3.94 -8.13
N TYR A 42 31.97 -4.70 -9.24
CA TYR A 42 30.87 -5.62 -9.54
C TYR A 42 30.69 -6.65 -8.42
N ARG A 43 31.77 -7.33 -8.02
CA ARG A 43 31.75 -8.31 -6.93
C ARG A 43 31.29 -7.69 -5.61
N SER A 44 31.77 -6.49 -5.28
CA SER A 44 31.32 -5.75 -4.09
C SER A 44 29.82 -5.47 -4.10
N GLY A 45 29.26 -5.09 -5.26
CA GLY A 45 27.82 -4.88 -5.42
C GLY A 45 27.00 -6.16 -5.22
N VAL A 46 27.46 -7.29 -5.74
CA VAL A 46 26.79 -8.59 -5.53
C VAL A 46 26.83 -9.00 -4.06
N VAL A 47 28.00 -8.89 -3.41
CA VAL A 47 28.14 -9.16 -1.97
C VAL A 47 27.22 -8.28 -1.13
N PHE A 48 27.13 -6.98 -1.46
CA PHE A 48 26.21 -6.06 -0.79
C PHE A 48 24.74 -6.52 -0.90
N ILE A 49 24.32 -6.98 -2.08
CA ILE A 49 22.96 -7.50 -2.27
C ILE A 49 22.75 -8.79 -1.48
N ASP A 50 23.72 -9.70 -1.45
CA ASP A 50 23.63 -10.97 -0.72
C ASP A 50 23.56 -10.75 0.80
N GLU A 51 24.37 -9.84 1.34
CA GLU A 51 24.35 -9.47 2.77
C GLU A 51 23.01 -8.87 3.19
N ASN A 52 22.33 -8.18 2.26
CA ASN A 52 21.04 -7.52 2.50
C ASN A 52 19.86 -8.30 1.91
N PHE A 53 20.07 -9.54 1.44
CA PHE A 53 19.07 -10.33 0.75
C PHE A 53 17.81 -10.52 1.60
N TRP A 54 17.98 -10.94 2.85
CA TRP A 54 16.88 -11.14 3.79
C TRP A 54 16.09 -9.87 4.06
N PHE A 55 16.79 -8.73 4.13
CA PHE A 55 16.17 -7.43 4.33
C PHE A 55 15.30 -7.03 3.14
N LEU A 56 15.81 -7.20 1.91
CA LEU A 56 15.06 -6.96 0.67
C LEU A 56 13.85 -7.88 0.52
N LEU A 57 13.99 -9.14 0.95
CA LEU A 57 12.91 -10.11 0.96
C LEU A 57 11.80 -9.69 1.94
N ILE A 58 12.16 -9.26 3.15
CA ILE A 58 11.21 -8.73 4.15
C ILE A 58 10.46 -7.51 3.60
N ILE A 59 11.17 -6.54 3.01
CA ILE A 59 10.57 -5.37 2.37
C ILE A 59 9.54 -5.81 1.33
N SER A 60 9.91 -6.76 0.48
CA SER A 60 9.04 -7.29 -0.57
C SER A 60 7.76 -7.91 0.00
N PHE A 61 7.86 -8.68 1.08
CA PHE A 61 6.70 -9.26 1.75
C PHE A 61 5.82 -8.22 2.46
N ILE A 62 6.41 -7.21 3.11
CA ILE A 62 5.65 -6.12 3.74
C ILE A 62 4.85 -5.35 2.67
N MET A 63 5.49 -5.03 1.54
CA MET A 63 4.84 -4.33 0.44
C MET A 63 3.74 -5.17 -0.22
N LEU A 64 3.98 -6.47 -0.42
CA LEU A 64 2.96 -7.41 -0.86
C LEU A 64 1.76 -7.44 0.09
N ALA A 65 2.01 -7.52 1.40
CA ALA A 65 0.95 -7.50 2.41
C ALA A 65 0.15 -6.20 2.34
N ALA A 66 0.82 -5.05 2.24
CA ALA A 66 0.16 -3.75 2.09
C ALA A 66 -0.78 -3.73 0.88
N ASP A 67 -0.32 -4.19 -0.29
CA ASP A 67 -1.12 -4.21 -1.50
C ASP A 67 -2.27 -5.22 -1.43
N LEU A 68 -2.07 -6.37 -0.77
CA LEU A 68 -3.12 -7.35 -0.53
C LEU A 68 -4.23 -6.76 0.36
N PHE A 69 -3.85 -6.09 1.45
CA PHE A 69 -4.80 -5.40 2.31
C PHE A 69 -5.52 -4.28 1.56
N PHE A 70 -4.80 -3.52 0.73
CA PHE A 70 -5.38 -2.41 -0.02
C PHE A 70 -6.45 -2.88 -1.01
N ALA A 71 -6.28 -4.06 -1.60
CA ALA A 71 -7.19 -4.61 -2.58
C ALA A 71 -8.49 -5.16 -1.95
N PHE A 72 -8.55 -5.37 -0.62
CA PHE A 72 -9.80 -5.70 0.06
C PHE A 72 -10.76 -4.50 0.08
N THR A 73 -12.05 -4.80 0.25
CA THR A 73 -13.07 -3.77 0.45
C THR A 73 -12.95 -3.17 1.84
N PHE A 74 -13.41 -1.93 1.98
CA PHE A 74 -13.57 -1.29 3.28
C PHE A 74 -14.48 -2.14 4.19
N PRO A 75 -14.11 -2.39 5.45
CA PRO A 75 -13.08 -1.72 6.26
C PRO A 75 -11.72 -2.43 6.31
N LEU A 76 -11.57 -3.57 5.62
CA LEU A 76 -10.38 -4.42 5.73
C LEU A 76 -9.13 -3.82 5.06
N ASN A 77 -9.29 -2.79 4.23
CA ASN A 77 -8.19 -2.03 3.63
C ASN A 77 -7.60 -0.93 4.51
N LEU A 78 -8.22 -0.61 5.66
CA LEU A 78 -7.73 0.40 6.60
C LEU A 78 -6.30 0.18 7.13
N PRO A 79 -5.83 -1.06 7.35
CA PRO A 79 -4.45 -1.31 7.74
C PRO A 79 -3.44 -1.06 6.61
N ALA A 80 -3.87 -1.08 5.35
CA ALA A 80 -2.95 -1.04 4.21
C ALA A 80 -2.06 0.21 4.18
N PRO A 81 -2.56 1.45 4.39
CA PRO A 81 -1.72 2.64 4.43
C PRO A 81 -0.65 2.59 5.53
N ILE A 82 -0.95 2.02 6.71
CA ILE A 82 0.02 1.87 7.80
C ILE A 82 1.12 0.87 7.43
N ILE A 83 0.74 -0.29 6.88
CA ILE A 83 1.69 -1.32 6.45
C ILE A 83 2.57 -0.75 5.32
N ARG A 84 1.97 -0.01 4.37
CA ARG A 84 2.68 0.62 3.25
C ARG A 84 3.65 1.71 3.70
N ALA A 85 3.24 2.57 4.64
CA ALA A 85 4.11 3.59 5.22
C ALA A 85 5.25 2.97 6.04
N THR A 86 4.99 1.87 6.73
CA THR A 86 6.04 1.10 7.42
C THR A 86 7.02 0.51 6.41
N GLY A 87 6.53 -0.12 5.35
CA GLY A 87 7.35 -0.63 4.24
C GLY A 87 8.20 0.45 3.57
N SER A 88 7.67 1.66 3.39
CA SER A 88 8.43 2.77 2.79
C SER A 88 9.60 3.23 3.68
N VAL A 89 9.46 3.17 5.00
CA VAL A 89 10.58 3.41 5.93
C VAL A 89 11.69 2.39 5.74
N PHE A 90 11.35 1.11 5.60
CA PHE A 90 12.34 0.07 5.30
C PHE A 90 13.01 0.27 3.93
N ILE A 91 12.27 0.75 2.92
CA ILE A 91 12.85 1.12 1.61
C ILE A 91 13.86 2.26 1.77
N ILE A 92 13.54 3.30 2.55
CA ILE A 92 14.48 4.40 2.81
C ILE A 92 15.71 3.88 3.56
N ALA A 93 15.53 3.01 4.55
CA ALA A 93 16.64 2.39 5.26
C ALA A 93 17.55 1.60 4.30
N PHE A 94 16.98 0.85 3.35
CA PHE A 94 17.75 0.18 2.31
C PHE A 94 18.49 1.18 1.40
N LEU A 95 17.85 2.28 1.01
CA LEU A 95 18.52 3.34 0.24
C LEU A 95 19.70 3.94 0.99
N LEU A 96 19.60 4.13 2.32
CA LEU A 96 20.73 4.58 3.14
C LEU A 96 21.87 3.56 3.14
N LEU A 97 21.57 2.26 3.15
CA LEU A 97 22.58 1.21 3.01
C LEU A 97 23.25 1.25 1.63
N VAL A 98 22.49 1.52 0.57
CA VAL A 98 23.04 1.73 -0.78
C VAL A 98 23.97 2.95 -0.78
N PHE A 99 23.57 4.08 -0.19
CA PHE A 99 24.46 5.25 -0.08
C PHE A 99 25.72 4.96 0.72
N LYS A 100 25.62 4.21 1.82
CA LYS A 100 26.77 3.76 2.58
C LYS A 100 27.71 2.92 1.72
N TRP A 101 27.17 1.96 0.96
CA TRP A 101 27.96 1.13 0.05
C TRP A 101 28.63 1.96 -1.04
N ILE A 102 27.92 2.88 -1.69
CA ILE A 102 28.49 3.81 -2.68
C ILE A 102 29.64 4.61 -2.06
N ASP A 103 29.46 5.13 -0.84
CA ASP A 103 30.48 5.89 -0.14
C ASP A 103 31.75 5.08 0.09
N THR A 104 31.62 3.79 0.42
CA THR A 104 32.77 2.88 0.57
C THR A 104 33.47 2.57 -0.75
N VAL A 105 32.76 2.58 -1.88
CA VAL A 105 33.32 2.28 -3.20
C VAL A 105 33.97 3.53 -3.84
N VAL A 106 33.36 4.70 -3.66
CA VAL A 106 33.75 5.95 -4.34
C VAL A 106 34.61 6.87 -3.44
N ALA A 107 34.70 6.59 -2.14
CA ALA A 107 35.47 7.35 -1.15
C ALA A 107 35.10 8.84 -1.06
N THR A 108 33.80 9.16 -1.23
CA THR A 108 33.30 10.55 -1.30
C THR A 108 32.87 11.15 0.05
N SER A 109 32.82 10.35 1.13
CA SER A 109 32.40 10.75 2.50
C SER A 109 31.03 11.44 2.59
N LEU A 110 30.10 11.11 1.69
CA LEU A 110 28.76 11.70 1.61
C LEU A 110 27.77 11.06 2.58
N TYR A 111 28.01 9.81 2.97
CA TYR A 111 27.08 9.05 3.81
C TYR A 111 26.72 9.74 5.15
N PRO A 112 27.65 10.34 5.91
CA PRO A 112 27.31 11.02 7.17
C PRO A 112 26.28 12.15 7.01
N LEU A 113 26.38 12.93 5.93
CA LEU A 113 25.44 14.01 5.64
C LEU A 113 24.06 13.44 5.28
N VAL A 114 24.01 12.41 4.43
CA VAL A 114 22.77 11.74 4.04
C VAL A 114 22.09 11.08 5.26
N TRP A 115 22.88 10.48 6.15
CA TRP A 115 22.38 9.90 7.39
C TRP A 115 21.76 10.95 8.31
N LEU A 116 22.38 12.13 8.47
CA LEU A 116 21.80 13.23 9.23
C LEU A 116 20.45 13.71 8.63
N MET A 117 20.39 13.84 7.31
CA MET A 117 19.15 14.24 6.62
C MET A 117 18.05 13.18 6.73
N SER A 118 18.40 11.91 6.95
CA SER A 118 17.43 10.83 7.09
C SER A 118 16.48 11.02 8.26
N PHE A 119 16.91 11.68 9.35
CA PHE A 119 16.04 11.99 10.50
C PHE A 119 14.86 12.88 10.14
N VAL A 120 14.98 13.68 9.08
CA VAL A 120 13.92 14.55 8.58
C VAL A 120 13.16 13.87 7.44
N ILE A 121 13.89 13.21 6.52
CA ILE A 121 13.29 12.57 5.34
C ILE A 121 12.39 11.40 5.73
N VAL A 122 12.84 10.52 6.63
CA VAL A 122 12.08 9.32 7.04
C VAL A 122 10.70 9.66 7.59
N PRO A 123 10.53 10.55 8.61
CA PRO A 123 9.20 10.88 9.11
C PRO A 123 8.33 11.59 8.09
N ILE A 124 8.91 12.45 7.24
CA ILE A 124 8.15 13.12 6.16
C ILE A 124 7.60 12.10 5.18
N VAL A 125 8.43 11.18 4.68
CA VAL A 125 7.97 10.15 3.73
C VAL A 125 6.94 9.24 4.39
N PHE A 126 7.14 8.86 5.66
CA PHE A 126 6.15 8.08 6.39
C PHE A 126 4.79 8.78 6.44
N ILE A 127 4.75 10.06 6.83
CA ILE A 127 3.51 10.85 6.89
C ILE A 127 2.88 11.00 5.51
N VAL A 128 3.66 11.35 4.48
CA VAL A 128 3.15 11.53 3.11
C VAL A 128 2.55 10.23 2.59
N VAL A 129 3.25 9.09 2.74
CA VAL A 129 2.74 7.78 2.30
C VAL A 129 1.48 7.41 3.07
N LEU A 130 1.46 7.60 4.39
CA LEU A 130 0.30 7.30 5.23
C LEU A 130 -0.94 8.12 4.83
N VAL A 131 -0.78 9.44 4.73
CA VAL A 131 -1.85 10.38 4.38
C VAL A 131 -2.35 10.10 2.96
N SER A 132 -1.45 9.88 2.00
CA SER A 132 -1.81 9.56 0.62
C SER A 132 -2.65 8.27 0.53
N GLY A 133 -2.27 7.21 1.27
CA GLY A 133 -2.99 5.95 1.29
C GLY A 133 -4.39 6.08 1.90
N TYR A 134 -4.53 6.82 3.01
CA TYR A 134 -5.86 7.07 3.58
C TYR A 134 -6.72 7.97 2.70
N PHE A 135 -6.13 8.98 2.06
CA PHE A 135 -6.83 9.85 1.12
C PHE A 135 -7.38 9.05 -0.07
N GLU A 136 -6.63 8.06 -0.57
CA GLU A 136 -7.07 7.18 -1.65
C GLU A 136 -8.28 6.32 -1.25
N ILE A 137 -8.26 5.74 -0.04
CA ILE A 137 -9.39 4.97 0.51
C ILE A 137 -10.62 5.88 0.66
N MET A 138 -10.48 7.06 1.27
CA MET A 138 -11.58 8.00 1.48
C MET A 138 -12.17 8.49 0.15
N ARG A 139 -11.32 8.80 -0.82
CA ARG A 139 -11.74 9.18 -2.17
C ARG A 139 -12.57 8.06 -2.81
N THR A 140 -12.11 6.82 -2.72
CA THR A 140 -12.81 5.66 -3.29
C THR A 140 -14.19 5.48 -2.66
N LEU A 141 -14.31 5.68 -1.35
CA LEU A 141 -15.60 5.61 -0.64
C LEU A 141 -16.55 6.75 -1.04
N CYS A 142 -16.05 7.98 -1.12
CA CYS A 142 -16.88 9.14 -1.49
C CYS A 142 -17.38 9.05 -2.95
N TYR A 143 -16.51 8.68 -3.89
CA TYR A 143 -16.88 8.60 -5.30
C TYR A 143 -17.62 7.31 -5.66
N GLY A 144 -17.33 6.19 -4.99
CA GLY A 144 -18.03 4.91 -5.21
C GLY A 144 -19.52 4.97 -4.84
N LYS A 145 -19.89 5.76 -3.82
CA LYS A 145 -21.29 5.97 -3.42
C LYS A 145 -22.14 6.72 -4.46
N GLN A 146 -21.50 7.43 -5.39
CA GLN A 146 -22.20 8.27 -6.36
C GLN A 146 -22.62 7.48 -7.61
N THR A 147 -21.90 6.40 -7.95
CA THR A 147 -22.21 5.57 -9.13
C THR A 147 -23.35 4.56 -8.88
N GLU A 148 -23.55 4.10 -7.64
CA GLU A 148 -24.73 3.28 -7.30
C GLU A 148 -26.04 4.09 -7.25
N LYS A 149 -25.98 5.40 -6.97
CA LYS A 149 -27.16 6.27 -6.95
C LYS A 149 -27.72 6.63 -8.33
N GLU A 150 -26.96 6.44 -9.41
CA GLU A 150 -27.44 6.66 -10.79
C GLU A 150 -27.96 5.37 -11.48
N GLY A 151 -27.82 4.20 -10.84
CA GLY A 151 -28.15 2.89 -11.44
C GLY A 151 -29.52 2.31 -11.05
N GLU A 152 -30.18 2.82 -10.01
CA GLU A 152 -31.52 2.37 -9.58
C GLU A 152 -32.50 3.53 -9.54
N CYS A 153 -33.01 3.93 -10.71
CA CYS A 153 -34.25 4.71 -10.78
C CYS A 153 -34.92 4.56 -12.16
N GLN A 154 -35.36 3.33 -12.45
CA GLN A 154 -36.44 3.10 -13.41
C GLN A 154 -37.36 1.99 -12.90
N VAL A 155 -38.24 2.32 -11.94
CA VAL A 155 -39.58 1.71 -11.86
C VAL A 155 -40.58 2.75 -11.32
N VAL A 156 -41.27 3.37 -12.27
CA VAL A 156 -42.66 3.88 -12.34
C VAL A 156 -43.57 3.86 -11.07
N HIS A 157 -44.31 4.98 -10.92
CA HIS A 157 -45.54 5.30 -10.12
C HIS A 157 -45.36 5.55 -8.60
N GLU A 158 -45.94 6.56 -7.94
CA GLU A 158 -47.07 7.47 -8.18
C GLU A 158 -47.02 8.65 -7.16
N VAL A 159 -47.74 9.73 -7.48
CA VAL A 159 -47.81 11.05 -6.84
C VAL A 159 -48.25 11.05 -5.36
N LYS A 160 -47.55 11.81 -4.48
CA LYS A 160 -48.20 12.74 -3.54
C LYS A 160 -47.25 13.82 -3.01
N SER A 161 -47.69 15.07 -3.14
CA SER A 161 -47.12 16.31 -2.61
C SER A 161 -47.00 16.33 -1.08
N THR A 162 -45.99 17.04 -0.56
CA THR A 162 -46.07 18.33 0.17
C THR A 162 -44.96 18.42 1.24
N LEU A 163 -44.35 19.62 1.32
CA LEU A 163 -43.58 20.26 2.41
C LEU A 163 -42.05 20.31 2.28
N GLU A 164 -41.62 21.55 2.05
CA GLU A 164 -40.27 22.10 2.09
C GLU A 164 -39.73 22.11 3.53
N GLU A 165 -38.49 21.65 3.73
CA GLU A 165 -37.56 22.14 4.77
C GLU A 165 -36.12 22.07 4.21
N PRO A 166 -35.28 23.11 4.38
CA PRO A 166 -33.90 23.11 3.89
C PRO A 166 -33.00 22.44 4.92
N VAL A 167 -32.76 21.14 4.79
CA VAL A 167 -31.82 20.44 5.68
C VAL A 167 -30.40 20.73 5.21
N SER A 168 -29.64 21.46 6.02
CA SER A 168 -28.19 21.62 5.87
C SER A 168 -27.53 20.24 6.03
N ASP A 169 -27.31 19.58 4.89
CA ASP A 169 -26.77 18.23 4.74
C ASP A 169 -25.26 18.16 5.01
N VAL A 170 -24.84 18.59 6.22
CA VAL A 170 -23.46 18.40 6.70
C VAL A 170 -23.53 17.40 7.84
N LYS A 171 -23.48 16.12 7.48
CA LYS A 171 -23.46 14.99 8.40
C LYS A 171 -22.32 15.15 9.41
N SER A 172 -22.63 15.12 10.71
CA SER A 172 -21.63 15.32 11.75
C SER A 172 -20.69 14.10 11.85
N TRP A 173 -19.46 14.30 12.33
CA TRP A 173 -18.51 13.21 12.56
C TRP A 173 -19.02 12.18 13.57
N GLU A 174 -19.85 12.61 14.52
CA GLU A 174 -20.56 11.72 15.45
C GLU A 174 -21.50 10.78 14.69
N ASP A 175 -22.24 11.30 13.71
CA ASP A 175 -23.18 10.50 12.92
C ASP A 175 -22.44 9.47 12.05
N ILE A 176 -21.35 9.89 11.39
CA ILE A 176 -20.49 8.99 10.59
C ILE A 176 -19.87 7.90 11.49
N GLY A 177 -19.41 8.27 12.69
CA GLY A 177 -18.85 7.33 13.65
C GLY A 177 -19.87 6.32 14.17
N SER A 178 -21.12 6.76 14.39
CA SER A 178 -22.21 5.87 14.82
C SER A 178 -22.58 4.86 13.75
N GLU A 179 -22.67 5.28 12.49
CA GLU A 179 -22.96 4.39 11.35
C GLU A 179 -21.82 3.40 11.10
N PHE A 180 -20.57 3.85 11.20
CA PHE A 180 -19.41 2.96 11.07
C PHE A 180 -19.42 1.87 12.16
N ARG A 181 -19.76 2.23 13.40
CA ARG A 181 -19.86 1.24 14.50
C ARG A 181 -20.98 0.23 14.26
N LEU A 182 -22.13 0.67 13.76
CA LEU A 182 -23.24 -0.22 13.41
C LEU A 182 -22.85 -1.17 12.25
N MET A 183 -22.23 -0.64 11.20
CA MET A 183 -21.73 -1.45 10.09
C MET A 183 -20.69 -2.48 10.56
N MET A 184 -19.77 -2.08 11.45
CA MET A 184 -18.77 -2.99 12.02
C MET A 184 -19.39 -4.10 12.88
N TYR A 185 -20.42 -3.75 13.65
CA TYR A 185 -21.14 -4.71 14.47
C TYR A 185 -21.82 -5.78 13.60
N ASP A 186 -22.48 -5.36 12.52
CA ASP A 186 -23.15 -6.28 11.59
C ASP A 186 -22.17 -7.20 10.87
N ILE A 187 -21.02 -6.70 10.44
CA ILE A 187 -19.97 -7.52 9.81
C ILE A 187 -19.45 -8.58 10.79
N MET A 188 -19.11 -8.19 12.02
CA MET A 188 -18.66 -9.15 13.04
C MET A 188 -19.75 -10.19 13.36
N HIS A 189 -21.00 -9.76 13.45
CA HIS A 189 -22.12 -10.64 13.77
C HIS A 189 -22.36 -11.65 12.65
N ARG A 190 -22.31 -11.20 11.39
CA ARG A 190 -22.44 -12.06 10.21
C ARG A 190 -21.30 -13.08 10.13
N PHE A 191 -20.06 -12.64 10.33
CA PHE A 191 -18.89 -13.51 10.34
C PHE A 191 -18.98 -14.58 11.45
N ARG A 192 -19.41 -14.18 12.65
CA ARG A 192 -19.65 -15.11 13.77
C ARG A 192 -20.73 -16.14 13.44
N HIS A 193 -21.80 -15.73 12.76
CA HIS A 193 -22.86 -16.65 12.34
C HIS A 193 -22.41 -17.64 11.26
N GLU A 194 -21.57 -17.21 10.31
CA GLU A 194 -21.04 -18.08 9.27
C GLU A 194 -20.04 -19.11 9.83
N VAL A 195 -19.22 -18.73 10.81
CA VAL A 195 -18.30 -19.65 11.49
C VAL A 195 -19.04 -20.69 12.33
N ARG A 196 -20.18 -20.34 12.94
CA ARG A 196 -20.97 -21.23 13.81
C ARG A 196 -21.90 -22.19 13.06
N LYS A 197 -22.10 -21.97 11.75
CA LYS A 197 -22.89 -22.85 10.86
C LYS A 197 -22.04 -23.93 10.16
N LYS A 198 -20.72 -23.89 10.31
CA LYS A 198 -19.79 -24.97 9.95
C LYS A 198 -19.45 -25.79 11.18
#